data_AF-A0A958F687-F1
#
_entry.id   AF-A0A958F687-F1
#
_cell.length_a   1.000
_cell.length_b   1.000
_cell.length_c   1.000
_cell.angle_alpha   90.00
_cell.angle_beta   90.00
_cell.angle_gamma   90.00
#
_symmetry.space_group_name_H-M   'P 1'
#
loop_
_entity.id
_entity.type
_entity.pdbx_description
1 polymer ?
#
loop_
_entity_poly.entity_id
_entity_poly.type
_entity_poly.pdbx_seq_one_letter_code
_entity_poly.pdbx_strand_id
1 'polypeptide(L)'
;MWDQRYNTPEYIYGKTPNDFLVEMIDRLPKGEVLSLAEGEGRNGVYLAQQGCRVTGVDSSAVALQKAQNLAAERGVQLTTLHRNLSELEIEPAAWDAVVSIFCHLPAPLRASLHRQVVQGLRPGGCLLLEAYTPRQLEFRTGGPPTIELMMDLKTLRQEL
;
A
#
# COMPACT_ATOMS: atom_id res chain seq x y z
N MET A 1 10.56 -7.43 12.71
CA MET A 1 11.17 -7.83 11.42
C MET A 1 11.26 -6.65 10.45
N TRP A 2 10.22 -5.84 10.26
CA TRP A 2 10.28 -4.60 9.45
C TRP A 2 10.93 -3.40 10.14
N ASP A 3 10.66 -3.16 11.42
CA ASP A 3 11.32 -2.06 12.17
C ASP A 3 12.84 -2.14 12.08
N GLN A 4 13.42 -3.32 12.29
CA GLN A 4 14.87 -3.53 12.18
C GLN A 4 15.39 -3.20 10.77
N ARG A 5 14.63 -3.56 9.73
CA ARG A 5 14.98 -3.27 8.35
C ARG A 5 15.00 -1.76 8.13
N TYR A 6 13.95 -1.06 8.55
CA TYR A 6 13.81 0.40 8.41
C TYR A 6 14.64 1.23 9.39
N ASN A 7 15.31 0.62 10.37
CA ASN A 7 16.13 1.32 11.35
C ASN A 7 17.50 1.73 10.78
N THR A 8 17.46 2.50 9.71
CA THR A 8 18.59 3.16 9.04
C THR A 8 18.21 4.61 8.74
N PRO A 9 19.16 5.54 8.59
CA PRO A 9 18.85 6.91 8.20
C PRO A 9 18.26 7.03 6.78
N GLU A 10 18.64 6.14 5.86
CA GLU A 10 18.22 6.15 4.47
C GLU A 10 16.78 5.65 4.29
N TYR A 11 16.13 6.08 3.20
CA TYR A 11 14.87 5.48 2.74
C TYR A 11 15.21 4.28 1.87
N ILE A 12 14.87 3.07 2.32
CA ILE A 12 15.27 1.79 1.71
C ILE A 12 14.77 1.68 0.27
N TYR A 13 13.56 2.18 0.02
CA TYR A 13 12.94 2.18 -1.30
C TYR A 13 12.92 3.58 -1.96
N GLY A 14 13.73 4.49 -1.44
CA GLY A 14 13.79 5.89 -1.88
C GLY A 14 12.53 6.69 -1.53
N LYS A 15 12.53 7.96 -1.95
CA LYS A 15 11.45 8.92 -1.72
C LYS A 15 10.56 9.16 -2.95
N THR A 16 10.94 8.64 -4.11
CA THR A 16 10.18 8.77 -5.35
C THR A 16 9.01 7.76 -5.31
N PRO A 17 7.79 8.17 -5.71
CA PRO A 17 6.67 7.24 -5.78
C PRO A 17 6.93 6.11 -6.77
N ASN A 18 6.15 5.05 -6.64
CA ASN A 18 6.10 3.99 -7.64
C ASN A 18 5.63 4.52 -9.01
N ASP A 19 6.27 4.06 -10.09
CA ASP A 19 5.99 4.55 -11.45
C ASP A 19 4.56 4.24 -11.89
N PHE A 20 4.04 3.05 -11.60
CA PHE A 20 2.66 2.68 -11.94
C PHE A 20 1.62 3.55 -11.22
N LEU A 21 1.89 3.94 -9.97
CA LEU A 21 1.07 4.92 -9.25
C LEU A 21 1.08 6.30 -9.94
N VAL A 22 2.25 6.76 -10.40
CA VAL A 22 2.36 8.02 -11.13
C VAL A 22 1.57 7.96 -12.44
N GLU A 23 1.69 6.86 -13.19
CA GLU A 23 0.95 6.67 -14.45
C GLU A 23 -0.57 6.67 -14.25
N MET A 24 -1.05 6.10 -13.14
CA MET A 24 -2.49 5.94 -12.88
C MET A 24 -3.11 7.12 -12.10
N ILE A 25 -2.33 8.13 -11.71
CA ILE A 25 -2.78 9.16 -10.77
C ILE A 25 -4.03 9.93 -11.23
N ASP A 26 -4.14 10.19 -12.54
CA ASP A 26 -5.27 10.90 -13.14
C ASP A 26 -6.54 10.05 -13.23
N ARG A 27 -6.40 8.73 -13.05
CA ARG A 27 -7.50 7.76 -13.05
C ARG A 27 -8.00 7.46 -11.64
N LEU A 28 -7.28 7.89 -10.61
CA LEU A 28 -7.67 7.70 -9.22
C LEU A 28 -8.65 8.80 -8.77
N PRO A 29 -9.78 8.42 -8.15
CA PRO A 29 -10.63 9.37 -7.46
C PRO A 29 -9.84 10.16 -6.41
N LYS A 30 -10.04 11.48 -6.39
CA LYS A 30 -9.55 12.34 -5.31
C LYS A 30 -10.48 12.22 -4.11
N GLY A 31 -9.93 12.25 -2.90
CA GLY A 31 -10.70 12.13 -1.66
C GLY A 31 -9.96 11.33 -0.61
N GLU A 32 -10.69 10.46 0.10
CA GLU A 32 -10.12 9.55 1.11
C GLU A 32 -9.40 8.38 0.44
N VAL A 33 -8.10 8.24 0.73
CA VAL A 33 -7.27 7.16 0.19
C VAL A 33 -6.64 6.35 1.32
N LEU A 34 -6.86 5.04 1.29
CA LEU A 34 -6.17 4.10 2.17
C LEU A 34 -4.97 3.50 1.43
N SER A 35 -3.77 3.64 2.00
CA SER A 35 -2.55 3.03 1.46
C SER A 35 -2.09 1.89 2.34
N LEU A 36 -2.09 0.67 1.78
CA LEU A 36 -1.81 -0.58 2.50
C LEU A 36 -0.33 -0.93 2.42
N ALA A 37 0.27 -1.27 3.56
CA ALA A 37 1.72 -1.53 3.69
C ALA A 37 2.56 -0.34 3.15
N GLU A 38 2.22 0.87 3.60
CA GLU A 38 2.78 2.14 3.10
C GLU A 38 4.31 2.23 3.27
N GLY A 39 4.86 1.58 4.30
CA GLY A 39 6.27 1.67 4.64
C GLY A 39 6.70 3.12 4.93
N GLU A 40 7.72 3.58 4.23
CA GLU A 40 8.40 4.86 4.49
C GLU A 40 7.73 6.07 3.81
N GLY A 41 6.52 5.91 3.26
CA GLY A 41 5.67 7.05 2.87
C GLY A 41 5.77 7.52 1.42
N ARG A 42 6.62 6.91 0.58
CA ARG A 42 6.88 7.44 -0.79
C ARG A 42 5.62 7.54 -1.65
N ASN A 43 4.66 6.64 -1.47
CA ASN A 43 3.43 6.60 -2.25
C ASN A 43 2.35 7.47 -1.61
N GLY A 44 2.15 7.33 -0.29
CA GLY A 44 1.17 8.09 0.47
C GLY A 44 1.45 9.59 0.47
N VAL A 45 2.72 10.00 0.58
CA VAL A 45 3.12 11.40 0.47
C VAL A 45 2.85 11.93 -0.94
N TYR A 46 3.18 11.16 -1.98
CA TYR A 46 2.86 11.55 -3.36
C TYR A 46 1.35 11.73 -3.54
N LEU A 47 0.52 10.77 -3.14
CA LEU A 47 -0.94 10.87 -3.18
C LEU A 47 -1.45 12.13 -2.47
N ALA A 48 -0.89 12.48 -1.31
CA ALA A 48 -1.23 13.69 -0.58
C ALA A 48 -0.85 14.97 -1.34
N GLN A 49 0.32 14.99 -2.01
CA GLN A 49 0.70 16.09 -2.90
C GLN A 49 -0.26 16.26 -4.09
N GLN A 50 -0.96 15.18 -4.48
CA GLN A 50 -1.95 15.18 -5.55
C GLN A 50 -3.36 15.54 -5.07
N GLY A 51 -3.49 16.04 -3.83
CA GLY A 51 -4.73 16.52 -3.24
C GLY A 51 -5.58 15.45 -2.54
N CYS A 52 -5.07 14.23 -2.36
CA CYS A 52 -5.78 13.18 -1.62
C CYS A 52 -5.60 13.34 -0.10
N ARG A 53 -6.60 12.91 0.67
CA ARG A 53 -6.50 12.73 2.13
C ARG A 53 -6.10 11.30 2.39
N VAL A 54 -4.85 11.10 2.78
CA VAL A 54 -4.22 9.78 2.80
C VAL A 54 -4.11 9.25 4.22
N THR A 55 -4.55 8.01 4.41
CA THR A 55 -4.24 7.18 5.58
C THR A 55 -3.32 6.06 5.15
N GLY A 56 -2.06 6.08 5.59
CA GLY A 56 -1.09 5.01 5.38
C GLY A 56 -1.08 4.02 6.54
N VAL A 57 -1.21 2.74 6.24
CA VAL A 57 -1.16 1.65 7.23
C VAL A 57 0.14 0.88 7.06
N ASP A 58 0.88 0.69 8.15
CA ASP A 58 2.02 -0.22 8.16
C ASP A 58 2.21 -0.86 9.54
N SER A 59 2.83 -2.04 9.55
CA SER A 59 3.20 -2.78 10.77
C SER A 59 4.48 -2.26 11.43
N SER A 60 5.18 -1.32 10.79
CA SER A 60 6.44 -0.74 11.28
C SER A 60 6.23 0.69 11.74
N ALA A 61 6.33 0.91 13.05
CA ALA A 61 6.31 2.26 13.62
C ALA A 61 7.48 3.11 13.12
N VAL A 62 8.65 2.50 12.90
CA VAL A 62 9.83 3.19 12.35
C VAL A 62 9.58 3.69 10.93
N ALA A 63 8.97 2.86 10.08
CA ALA A 63 8.62 3.25 8.71
C ALA A 63 7.60 4.39 8.70
N LEU A 64 6.54 4.29 9.52
CA LEU A 64 5.52 5.33 9.62
C LEU A 64 6.08 6.65 10.15
N GLN A 65 7.06 6.62 11.07
CA GLN A 65 7.73 7.83 11.50
C GLN A 65 8.51 8.49 10.35
N LYS A 66 9.20 7.70 9.51
CA LYS A 66 9.84 8.22 8.30
C LYS A 66 8.81 8.76 7.30
N ALA A 67 7.66 8.09 7.14
CA ALA A 67 6.58 8.56 6.29
C ALA A 67 6.06 9.94 6.73
N GLN A 68 5.88 10.16 8.03
CA GLN A 68 5.53 11.48 8.58
C GLN A 68 6.62 12.52 8.33
N ASN A 69 7.90 12.16 8.49
CA ASN A 69 9.01 13.07 8.22
C ASN A 69 9.05 13.46 6.73
N LEU A 70 8.82 12.51 5.83
CA LEU A 70 8.73 12.78 4.39
C LEU A 70 7.52 13.66 4.04
N ALA A 71 6.38 13.44 4.71
CA ALA A 71 5.19 14.28 4.54
C ALA A 71 5.49 15.73 4.96
N ALA A 72 6.13 15.92 6.11
CA ALA A 72 6.54 17.24 6.60
C ALA A 72 7.55 17.92 5.66
N GLU A 73 8.56 17.18 5.16
CA GLU A 73 9.52 17.66 4.16
C GLU A 73 8.84 18.14 2.87
N ARG A 74 7.76 17.47 2.46
CA ARG A 74 7.00 17.79 1.24
C ARG A 74 5.83 18.76 1.47
N GLY A 75 5.63 19.23 2.70
CA GLY A 75 4.58 20.19 3.05
C GLY A 75 3.16 19.63 2.94
N VAL A 76 2.97 18.32 3.14
CA VAL A 76 1.66 17.66 3.08
C VAL A 76 1.34 16.91 4.36
N GLN A 77 0.07 16.55 4.53
CA GLN A 77 -0.39 15.75 5.66
C GLN A 77 -0.54 14.28 5.24
N LEU A 78 -0.08 13.38 6.11
CA LEU A 78 -0.28 11.95 5.98
C LEU A 78 -0.74 11.41 7.35
N THR A 79 -1.95 10.86 7.40
CA THR A 79 -2.41 10.12 8.57
C THR A 79 -1.72 8.75 8.56
N THR A 80 -1.15 8.34 9.68
CA THR A 80 -0.47 7.04 9.81
C THR A 80 -1.17 6.16 10.83
N LEU A 81 -1.44 4.92 10.45
CA LEU A 81 -2.05 3.92 11.32
C LEU A 81 -1.07 2.75 11.53
N HIS A 82 -0.52 2.65 12.74
CA HIS A 82 0.35 1.53 13.11
C HIS A 82 -0.48 0.30 13.46
N ARG A 83 -0.66 -0.58 12.47
CA ARG A 83 -1.47 -1.82 12.58
C ARG A 83 -0.87 -2.91 11.71
N ASN A 84 -0.98 -4.14 12.18
CA ASN A 84 -0.82 -5.31 11.32
C ASN A 84 -2.04 -5.44 10.42
N LEU A 85 -1.86 -5.69 9.12
CA LEU A 85 -2.96 -5.89 8.18
C LEU A 85 -3.82 -7.11 8.52
N SER A 86 -3.33 -8.07 9.32
CA SER A 86 -4.14 -9.16 9.87
C SER A 86 -5.17 -8.75 10.89
N GLU A 87 -5.02 -7.56 11.46
CA GLU A 87 -5.88 -6.99 12.50
C GLU A 87 -6.55 -5.69 12.01
N LEU A 88 -6.34 -5.32 10.75
CA LEU A 88 -6.93 -4.13 10.16
C LEU A 88 -8.40 -4.41 9.85
N GLU A 89 -9.26 -3.53 10.35
CA GLU A 89 -10.66 -3.43 9.96
C GLU A 89 -10.79 -2.24 9.00
N ILE A 90 -11.27 -2.51 7.79
CA ILE A 90 -11.53 -1.46 6.80
C ILE A 90 -12.99 -1.05 6.89
N GLU A 91 -13.23 0.21 7.26
CA GLU A 91 -14.58 0.77 7.35
C GLU A 91 -15.30 0.67 5.99
N PRO A 92 -16.51 0.07 5.93
CA PRO A 92 -17.29 -0.05 4.70
C PRO A 92 -17.63 1.31 4.07
N ALA A 93 -17.56 1.39 2.73
CA ALA A 93 -17.89 2.59 1.95
C ALA A 93 -17.23 3.90 2.45
N ALA A 94 -16.03 3.82 3.02
CA ALA A 94 -15.32 4.98 3.55
C ALA A 94 -14.31 5.59 2.55
N TRP A 95 -13.83 4.79 1.58
CA TRP A 95 -12.66 5.13 0.78
C TRP A 95 -13.00 5.41 -0.69
N ASP A 96 -12.47 6.50 -1.22
CA ASP A 96 -12.56 6.83 -2.65
C ASP A 96 -11.52 6.03 -3.46
N ALA A 97 -10.36 5.74 -2.86
CA ALA A 97 -9.42 4.77 -3.40
C ALA A 97 -8.70 3.95 -2.32
N VAL A 98 -8.27 2.75 -2.69
CA VAL A 98 -7.31 1.95 -1.93
C VAL A 98 -6.10 1.68 -2.80
N VAL A 99 -4.89 1.89 -2.27
CA VAL A 99 -3.63 1.65 -2.97
C VAL A 99 -2.87 0.52 -2.25
N SER A 100 -2.47 -0.49 -3.00
CA SER A 100 -1.75 -1.68 -2.50
C SER A 100 -0.58 -2.01 -3.44
N ILE A 101 0.61 -1.54 -3.11
CA ILE A 101 1.80 -1.66 -3.97
C ILE A 101 2.83 -2.53 -3.27
N PHE A 102 3.11 -3.71 -3.84
CA PHE A 102 4.00 -4.74 -3.27
C PHE A 102 3.62 -5.16 -1.83
N CYS A 103 2.32 -5.16 -1.52
CA CYS A 103 1.78 -5.67 -0.27
C CYS A 103 1.74 -7.21 -0.28
N HIS A 104 2.79 -7.82 0.26
CA HIS A 104 2.96 -9.28 0.26
C HIS A 104 2.34 -9.92 1.52
N LEU A 105 1.28 -10.70 1.32
CA LEU A 105 0.54 -11.38 2.39
C LEU A 105 0.28 -12.86 2.03
N PRO A 106 0.24 -13.76 3.03
CA PRO A 106 -0.21 -15.14 2.83
C PRO A 106 -1.63 -15.20 2.27
N ALA A 107 -1.90 -16.16 1.39
CA ALA A 107 -3.15 -16.24 0.64
C ALA A 107 -4.45 -16.11 1.48
N PRO A 108 -4.62 -16.77 2.65
CA PRO A 108 -5.84 -16.64 3.42
C PRO A 108 -6.07 -15.21 3.94
N LEU A 109 -4.99 -14.58 4.41
CA LEU A 109 -5.04 -13.21 4.92
C LEU A 109 -5.28 -12.21 3.78
N ARG A 110 -4.57 -12.39 2.67
CA ARG A 110 -4.73 -11.57 1.48
C ARG A 110 -6.15 -11.59 0.93
N ALA A 111 -6.74 -12.79 0.80
CA ALA A 111 -8.11 -12.96 0.34
C ALA A 111 -9.13 -12.27 1.27
N SER A 112 -8.92 -12.34 2.59
CA SER A 112 -9.74 -11.62 3.56
C SER A 112 -9.62 -10.10 3.40
N LEU A 113 -8.38 -9.60 3.27
CA LEU A 113 -8.11 -8.18 3.10
C LEU A 113 -8.70 -7.63 1.80
N HIS A 114 -8.57 -8.34 0.68
CA HIS A 114 -9.13 -7.91 -0.60
C HIS A 114 -10.66 -7.77 -0.56
N ARG A 115 -11.37 -8.70 0.11
CA ARG A 115 -12.82 -8.56 0.31
C ARG A 115 -13.18 -7.34 1.16
N GLN A 116 -12.42 -7.09 2.23
CA GLN A 116 -12.61 -5.88 3.05
C GLN A 116 -12.34 -4.61 2.24
N VAL A 117 -11.32 -4.61 1.37
CA VAL A 117 -11.04 -3.49 0.47
C VAL A 117 -12.23 -3.22 -0.44
N VAL A 118 -12.79 -4.25 -1.08
CA VAL A 118 -13.97 -4.10 -1.95
C VAL A 118 -15.17 -3.53 -1.18
N GLN A 119 -15.41 -3.99 0.05
CA GLN A 119 -16.47 -3.45 0.92
C GLN A 119 -16.17 -2.03 1.40
N GLY A 120 -14.90 -1.69 1.61
CA GLY A 120 -14.43 -0.39 2.06
C GLY A 120 -14.52 0.71 1.00
N LEU A 121 -14.51 0.33 -0.27
CA LEU A 121 -14.64 1.27 -1.38
C LEU A 121 -16.06 1.84 -1.45
N ARG A 122 -16.15 3.16 -1.64
CA ARG A 122 -17.40 3.83 -2.01
C ARG A 122 -17.87 3.38 -3.40
N PRO A 123 -19.17 3.54 -3.73
CA PRO A 123 -19.62 3.43 -5.11
C PRO A 123 -18.80 4.33 -6.04
N GLY A 124 -18.17 3.73 -7.06
CA GLY A 124 -17.26 4.43 -7.98
C GLY A 124 -15.81 4.55 -7.48
N GLY A 125 -15.49 4.01 -6.31
CA GLY A 125 -14.13 3.95 -5.78
C GLY A 125 -13.24 2.96 -6.54
N CYS A 126 -11.93 3.11 -6.37
CA CYS A 126 -10.94 2.34 -7.12
C CYS A 126 -9.92 1.63 -6.22
N LEU A 127 -9.59 0.37 -6.54
CA LEU A 127 -8.39 -0.31 -6.04
C LEU A 127 -7.27 -0.19 -7.09
N LEU A 128 -6.15 0.42 -6.72
CA LEU A 128 -4.89 0.32 -7.44
C LEU A 128 -4.00 -0.72 -6.78
N LEU A 129 -3.65 -1.77 -7.51
CA LEU A 129 -2.85 -2.87 -7.00
C LEU A 129 -1.68 -3.19 -7.93
N GLU A 130 -0.48 -3.30 -7.34
CA GLU A 130 0.71 -3.82 -8.00
C GLU A 130 1.32 -4.93 -7.16
N ALA A 131 1.60 -6.07 -7.76
CA ALA A 131 2.16 -7.23 -7.09
C ALA A 131 3.02 -8.08 -8.03
N TYR A 132 3.93 -8.86 -7.43
CA TYR A 132 4.65 -9.89 -8.16
C TYR A 132 3.75 -11.10 -8.45
N THR A 133 3.86 -11.60 -9.69
CA THR A 133 3.34 -12.93 -10.04
C THR A 133 4.33 -14.02 -9.63
N PRO A 134 3.88 -15.30 -9.46
CA PRO A 134 4.77 -16.41 -9.11
C PRO A 134 6.01 -16.55 -10.01
N ARG A 135 5.91 -16.10 -11.26
CA ARG A 135 7.00 -16.10 -12.23
C ARG A 135 8.19 -15.23 -11.81
N GLN A 136 8.01 -14.31 -10.86
CA GLN A 136 9.10 -13.48 -10.31
C GLN A 136 10.27 -14.31 -9.75
N LEU A 137 10.02 -15.54 -9.29
CA LEU A 137 11.07 -16.45 -8.82
C LEU A 137 12.08 -16.84 -9.92
N GLU A 138 11.69 -16.75 -11.19
CA GLU A 138 12.58 -16.96 -12.34
C GLU A 138 13.55 -15.79 -12.51
N PHE A 139 13.11 -14.55 -12.25
CA PHE A 139 13.87 -13.33 -12.51
C PHE A 139 14.80 -12.93 -11.37
N ARG A 140 14.41 -13.20 -10.11
CA ARG A 140 15.22 -12.91 -8.91
C ARG A 140 15.67 -11.45 -8.77
N THR A 141 14.86 -10.51 -9.25
CA THR A 141 15.13 -9.06 -9.17
C THR A 141 14.57 -8.39 -7.91
N GLY A 142 13.91 -9.15 -7.04
CA GLY A 142 13.23 -8.67 -5.84
C GLY A 142 11.98 -9.48 -5.52
N GLY A 143 11.23 -9.04 -4.51
CA GLY A 143 10.02 -9.71 -4.04
C GLY A 143 10.26 -10.82 -3.00
N PRO A 144 9.19 -11.44 -2.48
CA PRO A 144 9.30 -12.54 -1.54
C PRO A 144 9.94 -13.78 -2.20
N PRO A 145 10.64 -14.64 -1.43
CA PRO A 145 11.29 -15.84 -1.98
C PRO A 145 10.31 -17.00 -2.20
N THR A 146 9.01 -16.83 -1.95
CA THR A 146 8.02 -17.90 -2.01
C THR A 146 6.74 -17.48 -2.74
N ILE A 147 6.10 -18.43 -3.42
CA ILE A 147 4.92 -18.18 -4.25
C ILE A 147 3.67 -17.83 -3.43
N GLU A 148 3.61 -18.25 -2.16
CA GLU A 148 2.45 -18.05 -1.27
C GLU A 148 2.21 -16.58 -0.94
N LEU A 149 3.24 -15.74 -1.12
CA LEU A 149 3.22 -14.29 -0.93
C LEU A 149 3.04 -13.50 -2.23
N MET A 150 2.81 -14.21 -3.34
CA MET A 150 2.55 -13.68 -4.68
C MET A 150 1.12 -14.00 -5.11
N MET A 151 0.69 -13.40 -6.21
CA MET A 151 -0.63 -13.67 -6.80
C MET A 151 -0.60 -13.52 -8.31
N ASP A 152 -1.46 -14.24 -9.02
CA ASP A 152 -1.74 -14.00 -10.43
C ASP A 152 -3.10 -13.30 -10.61
N LEU A 153 -3.40 -12.90 -11.85
CA LEU A 153 -4.64 -12.22 -12.18
C LEU A 153 -5.89 -13.09 -11.93
N LYS A 154 -5.77 -14.42 -12.08
CA LYS A 154 -6.90 -15.33 -11.85
C LYS A 154 -7.25 -15.39 -10.37
N THR A 155 -6.24 -15.51 -9.51
CA THR A 155 -6.40 -15.48 -8.05
C THR A 155 -6.91 -14.13 -7.59
N LEU A 156 -6.35 -13.02 -8.08
CA LEU A 156 -6.82 -11.68 -7.70
C LEU A 156 -8.32 -11.50 -7.99
N ARG A 157 -8.80 -11.93 -9.17
CA ARG A 157 -10.22 -11.87 -9.54
C ARG A 157 -11.16 -12.71 -8.65
N GLN A 158 -10.63 -13.70 -7.93
CA GLN A 158 -11.41 -14.51 -6.99
C GLN A 158 -11.40 -13.92 -5.58
N GLU A 159 -10.42 -13.08 -5.27
CA GLU A 159 -10.25 -12.44 -3.97
C GLU A 159 -10.98 -11.08 -3.88
N LEU A 160 -11.27 -10.44 -5.03
CA LEU A 160 -12.13 -9.26 -5.17
C LEU A 160 -13.60 -9.65 -5.29
#